data_AF-A0A8B2R3Q9-F1
#
_entry.id   AF-A0A8B2R3Q9-F1
#
_cell.length_a   1.000
_cell.length_b   1.000
_cell.length_c   1.000
_cell.angle_alpha   90.00
_cell.angle_beta   90.00
_cell.angle_gamma   90.00
#
_symmetry.space_group_name_H-M   'P 1'
#
loop_
_entity.id
_entity.type
_entity.pdbx_description
1 polymer ?
#
loop_
_entity_poly.entity_id
_entity_poly.type
_entity_poly.pdbx_seq_one_letter_code
_entity_poly.pdbx_strand_id
1 'polypeptide(L)'
;MSQIFFDTINNGQYDFMTEWDTVAMDKWVAENIGLSRCQGEAELFDTKWFDYRDMHPLMATCLFTEAYKRAYSQIMLSHGREHFETAPFSTGLKRLPYQELSAVNKTSLWKARQFADRYCCSYDYFISTVLSAAARRLWDKLPRPQHLWQPELIEIFESKLASRAGTRLDDSVVSFKHLGDMQHDPIQERYFEWVLERLKHITRDKRIRTIFSAVWLMELVPERVIYAHYPEELEEARRLC
;
A
#
# COMPACT_ATOMS: atom_id res chain seq x y z
N MET A 1 3.67 18.11 1.42
CA MET A 1 3.15 17.13 0.44
C MET A 1 3.98 15.86 0.54
N SER A 2 3.38 14.67 0.51
CA SER A 2 4.11 13.40 0.69
C SER A 2 5.13 13.19 -0.44
N GLN A 3 6.42 13.24 -0.11
CA GLN A 3 7.55 13.07 -1.03
C GLN A 3 7.44 11.76 -1.84
N ILE A 4 6.86 10.71 -1.23
CA ILE A 4 6.61 9.40 -1.84
C ILE A 4 5.79 9.51 -3.13
N PHE A 5 4.81 10.43 -3.17
CA PHE A 5 3.96 10.59 -4.33
C PHE A 5 4.78 10.96 -5.57
N PHE A 6 5.66 11.96 -5.44
CA PHE A 6 6.47 12.46 -6.55
C PHE A 6 7.65 11.52 -6.87
N ASP A 7 8.24 10.88 -5.86
CA ASP A 7 9.30 9.91 -6.07
C ASP A 7 8.78 8.65 -6.81
N THR A 8 7.54 8.25 -6.53
CA THR A 8 6.93 7.05 -7.13
C THR A 8 6.36 7.32 -8.51
N ILE A 9 5.95 8.55 -8.81
CA ILE A 9 5.31 8.95 -10.07
C ILE A 9 6.23 9.90 -10.85
N ASN A 10 7.38 9.36 -11.25
CA ASN A 10 8.46 10.11 -11.93
C ASN A 10 8.25 10.22 -13.44
N ASN A 11 7.17 10.87 -13.90
CA ASN A 11 6.93 11.03 -15.35
C ASN A 11 6.32 12.37 -15.78
N GLY A 12 6.29 13.39 -14.91
CA GLY A 12 5.77 14.73 -15.22
C GLY A 12 4.24 14.82 -15.38
N GLN A 13 3.54 13.69 -15.42
CA GLN A 13 2.10 13.64 -15.71
C GLN A 13 1.23 14.23 -14.59
N TYR A 14 1.80 14.38 -13.39
CA TYR A 14 1.11 14.90 -12.21
C TYR A 14 1.76 16.18 -11.68
N ASP A 15 2.63 16.84 -12.46
CA ASP A 15 3.33 18.06 -12.03
C ASP A 15 2.35 19.18 -11.64
N PHE A 16 1.21 19.27 -12.33
CA PHE A 16 0.16 20.23 -11.98
C PHE A 16 -0.37 20.05 -10.55
N MET A 17 -0.24 18.86 -9.95
CA MET A 17 -0.65 18.63 -8.56
C MET A 17 0.30 19.28 -7.54
N THR A 18 1.52 19.65 -7.95
CA THR A 18 2.43 20.43 -7.07
C THR A 18 1.89 21.83 -6.78
N GLU A 19 1.05 22.35 -7.68
CA GLU A 19 0.48 23.70 -7.61
C GLU A 19 -0.92 23.70 -6.96
N TRP A 20 -1.51 22.53 -6.72
CA TRP A 20 -2.85 22.42 -6.14
C TRP A 20 -2.78 22.38 -4.62
N ASP A 21 -3.53 23.28 -3.98
CA ASP A 21 -3.82 23.18 -2.56
C ASP A 21 -4.97 22.18 -2.31
N THR A 22 -5.27 21.93 -1.03
CA THR A 22 -6.34 21.00 -0.65
C THR A 22 -7.70 21.46 -1.15
N VAL A 23 -7.95 22.77 -1.22
CA VAL A 23 -9.23 23.34 -1.68
C VAL A 23 -9.45 23.06 -3.17
N ALA A 24 -8.41 23.22 -4.00
CA ALA A 24 -8.45 22.87 -5.41
C ALA A 24 -8.70 21.37 -5.61
N MET A 25 -8.05 20.52 -4.83
CA MET A 25 -8.26 19.08 -4.88
C MET A 25 -9.69 18.68 -4.46
N ASP A 26 -10.21 19.26 -3.38
CA ASP A 26 -11.59 19.02 -2.90
C ASP A 26 -12.62 19.39 -3.95
N LYS A 27 -12.44 20.57 -4.57
CA LYS A 27 -13.31 21.03 -5.67
C LYS A 27 -13.28 20.04 -6.84
N TRP A 28 -12.09 19.60 -7.25
CA TRP A 28 -11.97 18.62 -8.33
C TRP A 28 -12.67 17.30 -8.00
N VAL A 29 -12.51 16.80 -6.77
CA VAL A 29 -13.14 15.57 -6.29
C VAL A 29 -14.66 15.70 -6.30
N ALA A 30 -15.20 16.82 -5.80
CA ALA A 30 -16.63 17.07 -5.82
C ALA A 30 -17.20 17.05 -7.24
N GLU A 31 -16.50 17.66 -8.20
CA GLU A 31 -16.92 17.76 -9.60
C GLU A 31 -16.76 16.44 -10.39
N ASN A 32 -15.72 15.65 -10.12
CA ASN A 32 -15.36 14.47 -10.94
C ASN A 32 -15.77 13.13 -10.34
N ILE A 33 -15.86 13.04 -9.01
CA ILE A 33 -16.14 11.80 -8.27
C ILE A 33 -17.53 11.86 -7.62
N GLY A 34 -17.87 13.04 -7.09
CA GLY A 34 -19.10 13.30 -6.37
C GLY A 34 -18.99 12.94 -4.88
N LEU A 35 -19.55 13.81 -4.04
CA LEU A 35 -19.43 13.73 -2.58
C LEU A 35 -20.01 12.44 -1.99
N SER A 36 -21.04 11.85 -2.61
CA SER A 36 -21.64 10.59 -2.16
C SER A 36 -20.66 9.42 -2.16
N ARG A 37 -19.63 9.46 -3.02
CA ARG A 37 -18.57 8.42 -3.08
C ARG A 37 -17.40 8.70 -2.14
N CYS A 38 -17.37 9.86 -1.48
CA CYS A 38 -16.36 10.22 -0.50
C CYS A 38 -16.75 9.79 0.92
N GLN A 39 -17.90 9.11 1.08
CA GLN A 39 -18.32 8.58 2.36
C GLN A 39 -17.27 7.61 2.91
N GLY A 40 -16.90 7.79 4.18
CA GLY A 40 -15.91 6.96 4.85
C GLY A 40 -14.45 7.38 4.64
N GLU A 41 -14.14 8.45 3.89
CA GLU A 41 -12.75 8.86 3.65
C GLU A 41 -12.01 9.26 4.93
N ALA A 42 -12.68 9.92 5.87
CA ALA A 42 -12.05 10.41 7.09
C ALA A 42 -11.51 9.24 7.94
N GLU A 43 -12.30 8.17 8.07
CA GLU A 43 -11.95 6.95 8.80
C GLU A 43 -10.81 6.17 8.12
N LEU A 44 -10.61 6.35 6.81
CA LEU A 44 -9.53 5.70 6.09
C LEU A 44 -8.15 6.29 6.41
N PHE A 45 -8.07 7.50 6.96
CA PHE A 45 -6.78 8.07 7.40
C PHE A 45 -6.13 7.24 8.52
N ASP A 46 -6.93 6.60 9.37
CA ASP A 46 -6.44 5.77 10.48
C ASP A 46 -6.07 4.35 10.05
N THR A 47 -6.64 3.88 8.95
CA THR A 47 -6.51 2.48 8.50
C THR A 47 -5.59 2.31 7.30
N LYS A 48 -5.43 3.34 6.45
CA LYS A 48 -4.55 3.25 5.29
C LYS A 48 -3.08 3.12 5.68
N TRP A 49 -2.31 2.56 4.75
CA TRP A 49 -0.88 2.36 4.91
C TRP A 49 -0.17 3.68 5.23
N PHE A 50 0.80 3.62 6.13
CA PHE A 50 1.43 4.78 6.78
C PHE A 50 1.96 5.81 5.79
N ASP A 51 2.60 5.32 4.72
CA ASP A 51 3.13 6.13 3.61
C ASP A 51 2.09 7.06 2.97
N TYR A 52 0.82 6.69 3.04
CA TYR A 52 -0.27 7.40 2.37
C TYR A 52 -1.07 8.28 3.33
N ARG A 53 -0.81 8.22 4.66
CA ARG A 53 -1.61 8.89 5.71
C ARG A 53 -1.77 10.38 5.47
N ASP A 54 -0.70 11.08 5.13
CA ASP A 54 -0.75 12.51 4.83
C ASP A 54 -1.22 12.87 3.41
N MET A 55 -1.51 11.87 2.57
CA MET A 55 -1.98 12.13 1.21
C MET A 55 -3.46 12.49 1.21
N HIS A 56 -3.78 13.56 0.47
CA HIS A 56 -5.14 13.86 0.07
C HIS A 56 -5.72 12.66 -0.73
N PRO A 57 -7.02 12.31 -0.58
CA PRO A 57 -7.61 11.14 -1.25
C PRO A 57 -7.41 11.12 -2.78
N LEU A 58 -7.38 12.30 -3.42
CA LEU A 58 -7.04 12.42 -4.85
C LEU A 58 -5.62 11.95 -5.15
N MET A 59 -4.61 12.40 -4.38
CA MET A 59 -3.22 11.97 -4.53
C MET A 59 -3.10 10.46 -4.30
N ALA A 60 -3.71 9.95 -3.24
CA ALA A 60 -3.72 8.52 -2.94
C ALA A 60 -4.33 7.71 -4.11
N THR A 61 -5.40 8.20 -4.73
CA THR A 61 -6.03 7.54 -5.89
C THR A 61 -5.14 7.60 -7.14
N CYS A 62 -4.43 8.71 -7.36
CA CYS A 62 -3.46 8.82 -8.45
C CYS A 62 -2.33 7.80 -8.27
N LEU A 63 -1.77 7.69 -7.06
CA LEU A 63 -0.76 6.70 -6.72
C LEU A 63 -1.27 5.26 -6.90
N PHE A 64 -2.48 4.98 -6.43
CA PHE A 64 -3.15 3.68 -6.62
C PHE A 64 -3.32 3.33 -8.10
N THR A 65 -3.62 4.33 -8.93
CA THR A 65 -3.80 4.16 -10.38
C THR A 65 -2.49 3.74 -11.07
N GLU A 66 -1.37 4.38 -10.72
CA GLU A 66 -0.07 3.99 -11.28
C GLU A 66 0.41 2.64 -10.75
N ALA A 67 0.20 2.37 -9.45
CA ALA A 67 0.44 1.04 -8.87
C ALA A 67 -0.36 -0.04 -9.60
N TYR A 68 -1.62 0.23 -9.96
CA TYR A 68 -2.46 -0.69 -10.72
C TYR A 68 -1.89 -0.99 -12.11
N LYS A 69 -1.56 0.05 -12.88
CA LYS A 69 -1.01 -0.10 -14.24
C LYS A 69 0.29 -0.91 -14.21
N ARG A 70 1.19 -0.59 -13.28
CA ARG A 70 2.45 -1.31 -13.05
C ARG A 70 2.20 -2.76 -12.68
N ALA A 71 1.40 -3.03 -11.66
CA ALA A 71 1.09 -4.39 -11.23
C ALA A 71 0.44 -5.21 -12.35
N TYR A 72 -0.46 -4.62 -13.13
CA TYR A 72 -1.09 -5.30 -14.26
C TYR A 72 -0.05 -5.75 -15.30
N SER A 73 0.83 -4.85 -15.76
CA SER A 73 1.90 -5.21 -16.70
C SER A 73 2.83 -6.31 -16.16
N GLN A 74 3.16 -6.25 -14.87
CA GLN A 74 4.01 -7.25 -14.23
C GLN A 74 3.32 -8.62 -14.14
N ILE A 75 2.01 -8.67 -13.90
CA ILE A 75 1.25 -9.93 -13.91
C ILE A 75 1.12 -10.49 -15.33
N MET A 76 0.93 -9.64 -16.35
CA MET A 76 0.92 -10.09 -17.75
C MET A 76 2.24 -10.78 -18.13
N LEU A 77 3.37 -10.20 -17.70
CA LEU A 77 4.70 -10.77 -17.90
C LEU A 77 4.94 -12.04 -17.07
N SER A 78 4.83 -11.95 -15.74
CA SER A 78 5.23 -13.03 -14.82
C SER A 78 4.34 -14.26 -14.85
N HIS A 79 3.10 -14.14 -15.32
CA HIS A 79 2.19 -15.29 -15.52
C HIS A 79 2.19 -15.77 -16.98
N GLY A 80 3.11 -15.29 -17.83
CA GLY A 80 3.25 -15.73 -19.22
C GLY A 80 2.00 -15.48 -20.07
N ARG A 81 1.19 -14.46 -19.72
CA ARG A 81 -0.04 -14.14 -20.43
C ARG A 81 0.21 -13.34 -21.71
N GLU A 82 1.40 -12.76 -21.81
CA GLU A 82 1.81 -11.91 -22.91
C GLU A 82 3.34 -11.94 -23.09
N HIS A 83 3.80 -11.60 -24.30
CA HIS A 83 5.22 -11.55 -24.64
C HIS A 83 5.95 -10.47 -23.85
N PHE A 84 7.24 -10.69 -23.56
CA PHE A 84 8.02 -9.76 -22.73
C PHE A 84 8.14 -8.35 -23.32
N GLU A 85 8.08 -8.22 -24.64
CA GLU A 85 8.13 -6.93 -25.34
C GLU A 85 6.81 -6.16 -25.26
N THR A 86 5.67 -6.85 -25.20
CA THR A 86 4.35 -6.20 -25.23
C THR A 86 3.73 -6.06 -23.85
N ALA A 87 4.07 -6.96 -22.91
CA ALA A 87 3.57 -6.94 -21.53
C ALA A 87 3.76 -5.59 -20.80
N PRO A 88 4.89 -4.85 -20.94
CA PRO A 88 5.05 -3.53 -20.33
C PRO A 88 4.02 -2.49 -20.79
N PHE A 89 3.41 -2.69 -21.96
CA PHE A 89 2.40 -1.80 -22.52
C PHE A 89 0.96 -2.20 -22.13
N SER A 90 0.78 -3.43 -21.65
CA SER A 90 -0.50 -3.95 -21.16
C SER A 90 -0.75 -3.57 -19.71
N THR A 91 -1.47 -2.48 -19.50
CA THR A 91 -1.68 -1.87 -18.17
C THR A 91 -3.10 -2.00 -17.63
N GLY A 92 -3.99 -2.69 -18.34
CA GLY A 92 -5.40 -2.83 -17.95
C GLY A 92 -6.22 -1.54 -17.97
N LEU A 93 -5.62 -0.41 -18.33
CA LEU A 93 -6.25 0.91 -18.48
C LEU A 93 -5.61 1.63 -19.68
N LYS A 94 -6.18 2.78 -20.06
CA LYS A 94 -5.45 3.70 -20.94
C LYS A 94 -4.24 4.26 -20.18
N ARG A 95 -3.11 4.44 -20.88
CA ARG A 95 -1.87 5.03 -20.34
C ARG A 95 -1.97 6.55 -20.24
N LEU A 96 -3.01 7.02 -19.56
CA LEU A 96 -3.29 8.43 -19.29
C LEU A 96 -3.26 8.66 -17.78
N PRO A 97 -2.95 9.87 -17.29
CA PRO A 97 -3.07 10.20 -15.88
C PRO A 97 -4.51 9.99 -15.40
N TYR A 98 -4.67 9.75 -14.09
CA TYR A 98 -5.97 9.45 -13.47
C TYR A 98 -7.08 10.44 -13.87
N GLN A 99 -6.73 11.72 -13.95
CA GLN A 99 -7.61 12.84 -14.23
C GLN A 99 -8.16 12.82 -15.67
N GLU A 100 -7.46 12.17 -16.58
CA GLU A 100 -7.86 12.05 -17.99
C GLU A 100 -8.59 10.72 -18.29
N LEU A 101 -8.70 9.82 -17.30
CA LEU A 101 -9.47 8.59 -17.45
C LEU A 101 -10.97 8.89 -17.55
N SER A 102 -11.71 7.94 -18.12
CA SER A 102 -13.17 8.00 -18.18
C SER A 102 -13.79 8.07 -16.78
N ALA A 103 -14.96 8.68 -16.65
CA ALA A 103 -15.68 8.79 -15.37
C ALA A 103 -15.90 7.43 -14.69
N VAL A 104 -16.17 6.37 -15.47
CA VAL A 104 -16.31 5.00 -14.97
C VAL A 104 -15.01 4.49 -14.34
N ASN A 105 -13.87 4.71 -15.00
CA ASN A 105 -12.57 4.31 -14.47
C ASN A 105 -12.19 5.14 -13.24
N LYS A 106 -12.43 6.45 -13.26
CA LYS A 106 -12.18 7.33 -12.12
C LYS A 106 -12.90 6.85 -10.86
N THR A 107 -14.20 6.63 -10.97
CA THR A 107 -15.05 6.18 -9.86
C THR A 107 -14.72 4.75 -9.41
N SER A 108 -14.35 3.87 -10.35
CA SER A 108 -13.94 2.50 -10.02
C SER A 108 -12.61 2.46 -9.27
N LEU A 109 -11.61 3.20 -9.74
CA LEU A 109 -10.30 3.30 -9.08
C LEU A 109 -10.42 3.94 -7.70
N TRP A 110 -11.24 4.99 -7.57
CA TRP A 110 -11.54 5.60 -6.28
C TRP A 110 -12.01 4.55 -5.28
N LYS A 111 -13.08 3.82 -5.63
CA LYS A 111 -13.65 2.77 -4.78
C LYS A 111 -12.68 1.62 -4.49
N ALA A 112 -11.88 1.19 -5.46
CA ALA A 112 -10.83 0.18 -5.23
C ALA A 112 -9.81 0.66 -4.21
N ARG A 113 -9.35 1.92 -4.32
CA ARG A 113 -8.43 2.53 -3.36
C ARG A 113 -9.05 2.60 -1.97
N GLN A 114 -10.30 3.05 -1.85
CA GLN A 114 -11.00 3.08 -0.56
C GLN A 114 -11.07 1.69 0.09
N PHE A 115 -11.17 0.65 -0.71
CA PHE A 115 -11.21 -0.73 -0.23
C PHE A 115 -9.83 -1.20 0.23
N ALA A 116 -8.79 -0.92 -0.56
CA ALA A 116 -7.40 -1.26 -0.22
C ALA A 116 -6.94 -0.57 1.08
N ASP A 117 -7.32 0.69 1.27
CA ASP A 117 -6.98 1.49 2.44
C ASP A 117 -7.47 0.88 3.76
N ARG A 118 -8.52 0.04 3.74
CA ARG A 118 -9.03 -0.62 4.96
C ARG A 118 -8.08 -1.66 5.55
N TYR A 119 -7.11 -2.15 4.76
CA TYR A 119 -6.28 -3.30 5.13
C TYR A 119 -4.89 -2.94 5.67
N CYS A 120 -4.56 -1.64 5.77
CA CYS A 120 -3.25 -1.18 6.21
C CYS A 120 -2.10 -1.92 5.51
N CYS A 121 -2.08 -1.87 4.17
CA CYS A 121 -1.03 -2.49 3.36
C CYS A 121 -0.74 -1.64 2.11
N SER A 122 0.45 -1.82 1.52
CA SER A 122 0.83 -1.07 0.32
C SER A 122 -0.06 -1.41 -0.88
N TYR A 123 -0.26 -0.42 -1.75
CA TYR A 123 -1.08 -0.60 -2.96
C TYR A 123 -0.51 -1.67 -3.90
N ASP A 124 0.83 -1.74 -4.02
CA ASP A 124 1.49 -2.78 -4.81
C ASP A 124 1.15 -4.17 -4.29
N TYR A 125 1.16 -4.38 -2.97
CA TYR A 125 0.86 -5.69 -2.38
C TYR A 125 -0.62 -6.06 -2.59
N PHE A 126 -1.55 -5.16 -2.30
CA PHE A 126 -2.98 -5.39 -2.52
C PHE A 126 -3.27 -5.76 -3.97
N ILE A 127 -2.87 -4.91 -4.91
CA ILE A 127 -3.22 -5.06 -6.32
C ILE A 127 -2.53 -6.30 -6.92
N SER A 128 -1.23 -6.47 -6.69
CA SER A 128 -0.51 -7.64 -7.22
C SER A 128 -1.08 -8.95 -6.69
N THR A 129 -1.50 -8.98 -5.42
CA THR A 129 -2.09 -10.17 -4.81
C THR A 129 -3.41 -10.55 -5.46
N VAL A 130 -4.30 -9.57 -5.65
CA VAL A 130 -5.61 -9.77 -6.28
C VAL A 130 -5.46 -10.17 -7.75
N LEU A 131 -4.65 -9.44 -8.53
CA LEU A 131 -4.42 -9.75 -9.95
C LEU A 131 -3.75 -11.11 -10.12
N SER A 132 -2.78 -11.44 -9.27
CA SER A 132 -2.09 -12.73 -9.31
C SER A 132 -3.01 -13.89 -8.90
N ALA A 133 -4.01 -13.66 -8.04
CA ALA A 133 -5.02 -14.67 -7.73
C ALA A 133 -5.89 -15.00 -8.94
N ALA A 134 -6.39 -13.97 -9.64
CA ALA A 134 -7.17 -14.16 -10.86
C ALA A 134 -6.34 -14.81 -11.99
N ALA A 135 -5.08 -14.40 -12.15
CA ALA A 135 -4.18 -14.98 -13.15
C ALA A 135 -3.95 -16.48 -12.92
N ARG A 136 -3.70 -16.91 -11.67
CA ARG A 136 -3.54 -18.33 -11.30
C ARG A 136 -4.81 -19.16 -11.52
N ARG A 137 -5.98 -18.55 -11.39
CA ARG A 137 -7.28 -19.16 -11.70
C ARG A 137 -7.60 -19.16 -13.19
N LEU A 138 -6.66 -18.77 -14.04
CA LEU A 138 -6.78 -18.76 -15.50
C LEU A 138 -7.99 -17.96 -15.99
N TRP A 139 -8.34 -16.87 -15.31
CA TRP A 139 -9.37 -15.95 -15.81
C TRP A 139 -8.96 -15.44 -17.19
N ASP A 140 -9.91 -15.40 -18.13
CA ASP A 140 -9.67 -14.95 -19.51
C ASP A 140 -9.12 -13.51 -19.54
N LYS A 141 -9.70 -12.64 -18.70
CA LYS A 141 -9.26 -11.26 -18.52
C LYS A 141 -8.94 -11.01 -17.06
N LEU A 142 -7.82 -10.32 -16.82
CA LEU A 142 -7.49 -9.89 -15.47
C LEU A 142 -8.54 -8.88 -14.95
N PRO A 143 -8.73 -8.82 -13.62
CA PRO A 143 -9.65 -7.88 -12.98
C PRO A 143 -9.40 -6.43 -13.42
N ARG A 144 -10.46 -5.77 -13.91
CA ARG A 144 -10.52 -4.31 -14.03
C ARG A 144 -10.60 -3.69 -12.63
N PRO A 145 -10.36 -2.38 -12.44
CA PRO A 145 -10.44 -1.76 -11.12
C PRO A 145 -11.72 -2.10 -10.36
N GLN A 146 -12.87 -2.12 -11.06
CA GLN A 146 -14.17 -2.43 -10.48
C GLN A 146 -14.33 -3.85 -9.90
N HIS A 147 -13.44 -4.76 -10.29
CA HIS A 147 -13.46 -6.16 -9.84
C HIS A 147 -12.53 -6.38 -8.64
N LEU A 148 -11.65 -5.43 -8.29
CA LEU A 148 -10.63 -5.62 -7.26
C LEU A 148 -11.19 -5.83 -5.85
N TRP A 149 -12.44 -5.44 -5.62
CA TRP A 149 -13.14 -5.60 -4.33
C TRP A 149 -14.26 -6.64 -4.39
N GLN A 150 -14.27 -7.52 -5.39
CA GLN A 150 -15.25 -8.61 -5.44
C GLN A 150 -14.98 -9.61 -4.29
N PRO A 151 -16.03 -10.10 -3.59
CA PRO A 151 -15.88 -10.93 -2.40
C PRO A 151 -14.92 -12.13 -2.57
N GLU A 152 -15.01 -12.84 -3.69
CA GLU A 152 -14.15 -14.00 -3.99
C GLU A 152 -12.66 -13.64 -4.02
N LEU A 153 -12.30 -12.51 -4.62
CA LEU A 153 -10.90 -12.08 -4.70
C LEU A 153 -10.40 -11.54 -3.35
N ILE A 154 -11.30 -10.92 -2.59
CA ILE A 154 -10.99 -10.38 -1.27
C ILE A 154 -10.75 -11.49 -0.26
N GLU A 155 -11.54 -12.56 -0.27
CA GLU A 155 -11.31 -13.72 0.60
C GLU A 155 -9.91 -14.32 0.40
N ILE A 156 -9.46 -14.43 -0.86
CA ILE A 156 -8.11 -14.89 -1.19
C ILE A 156 -7.06 -13.90 -0.71
N PHE A 157 -7.31 -12.60 -0.89
CA PHE A 157 -6.41 -11.56 -0.43
C PHE A 157 -6.25 -11.57 1.10
N GLU A 158 -7.34 -11.66 1.84
CA GLU A 158 -7.34 -11.73 3.31
C GLU A 158 -6.59 -12.94 3.84
N SER A 159 -6.80 -14.11 3.23
CA SER A 159 -6.04 -15.32 3.55
C SER A 159 -4.53 -15.12 3.35
N LYS A 160 -4.14 -14.49 2.24
CA LYS A 160 -2.72 -14.19 1.95
C LYS A 160 -2.14 -13.11 2.86
N LEU A 161 -2.92 -12.09 3.19
CA LEU A 161 -2.50 -11.02 4.11
C LEU A 161 -2.26 -11.59 5.52
N ALA A 162 -3.16 -12.46 6.00
CA ALA A 162 -2.99 -13.15 7.28
C ALA A 162 -1.74 -14.04 7.29
N SER A 163 -1.47 -14.76 6.20
CA SER A 163 -0.25 -15.56 6.06
C SER A 163 1.02 -14.68 6.02
N ARG A 164 0.98 -13.55 5.30
CA ARG A 164 2.09 -12.59 5.23
C ARG A 164 2.40 -12.00 6.60
N ALA A 165 1.38 -11.62 7.37
CA ALA A 165 1.52 -11.05 8.69
C ALA A 165 2.32 -11.94 9.67
N GLY A 166 2.25 -13.27 9.52
CA GLY A 166 3.00 -14.21 10.36
C GLY A 166 4.43 -14.51 9.87
N THR A 167 4.85 -13.97 8.73
CA THR A 167 6.12 -14.33 8.08
C THR A 167 7.02 -13.12 7.81
N ARG A 168 6.45 -11.93 7.66
CA ARG A 168 7.20 -10.74 7.25
C ARG A 168 6.61 -9.47 7.87
N LEU A 169 7.50 -8.54 8.22
CA LEU A 169 7.17 -7.14 8.47
C LEU A 169 7.43 -6.34 7.20
N ASP A 170 6.52 -5.42 6.91
CA ASP A 170 6.62 -4.55 5.74
C ASP A 170 7.25 -3.22 6.12
N ASP A 171 8.20 -2.77 5.30
CA ASP A 171 8.89 -1.49 5.46
C ASP A 171 8.01 -0.35 4.95
N SER A 172 8.13 0.80 5.59
CA SER A 172 7.40 2.04 5.30
C SER A 172 8.42 3.17 5.31
N VAL A 173 8.17 4.25 4.56
CA VAL A 173 9.09 5.39 4.58
C VAL A 173 9.13 6.11 5.92
N VAL A 174 8.16 5.85 6.82
CA VAL A 174 8.18 6.37 8.19
C VAL A 174 8.90 5.45 9.17
N SER A 175 9.49 4.34 8.69
CA SER A 175 10.27 3.44 9.52
C SER A 175 11.55 4.10 10.05
N PHE A 176 12.12 3.51 11.09
CA PHE A 176 13.32 4.04 11.74
C PHE A 176 14.51 4.16 10.76
N LYS A 177 14.61 3.27 9.78
CA LYS A 177 15.62 3.29 8.71
C LYS A 177 15.63 4.59 7.91
N HIS A 178 14.44 5.09 7.58
CA HIS A 178 14.29 6.20 6.63
C HIS A 178 14.19 7.56 7.35
N LEU A 179 13.53 7.62 8.51
CA LEU A 179 13.35 8.87 9.25
C LEU A 179 14.22 8.98 10.51
N GLY A 180 14.89 7.90 10.92
CA GLY A 180 15.45 7.82 12.26
C GLY A 180 14.35 7.81 13.32
N ASP A 181 14.69 8.23 14.54
CA ASP A 181 13.76 8.32 15.66
C ASP A 181 13.16 9.73 15.76
N MET A 182 12.12 10.00 14.98
CA MET A 182 11.37 11.25 14.99
C MET A 182 10.31 11.20 16.10
N GLN A 183 10.76 11.21 17.35
CA GLN A 183 9.89 11.17 18.53
C GLN A 183 8.76 12.19 18.39
N HIS A 184 7.53 11.78 18.73
CA HIS A 184 6.30 12.56 18.63
C HIS A 184 5.74 12.75 17.21
N ASP A 185 6.29 12.11 16.17
CA ASP A 185 5.60 11.99 14.88
C ASP A 185 4.46 10.96 14.99
N PRO A 186 3.19 11.38 14.88
CA PRO A 186 2.07 10.46 15.12
C PRO A 186 2.02 9.30 14.14
N ILE A 187 2.47 9.47 12.89
CA ILE A 187 2.39 8.41 11.87
C ILE A 187 3.48 7.38 12.10
N GLN A 188 4.70 7.82 12.42
CA GLN A 188 5.79 6.93 12.79
C GLN A 188 5.47 6.15 14.07
N GLU A 189 4.90 6.80 15.09
CA GLU A 189 4.46 6.11 16.31
C GLU A 189 3.42 5.03 16.01
N ARG A 190 2.43 5.33 15.16
CA ARG A 190 1.46 4.33 14.70
C ARG A 190 2.10 3.19 13.91
N TYR A 191 3.14 3.46 13.12
CA TYR A 191 3.89 2.41 12.43
C TYR A 191 4.61 1.49 13.42
N PHE A 192 5.25 2.05 14.45
CA PHE A 192 5.91 1.27 15.50
C PHE A 192 4.90 0.43 16.29
N GLU A 193 3.75 1.00 16.66
CA GLU A 193 2.64 0.27 17.28
C GLU A 193 2.17 -0.90 16.40
N TRP A 194 2.05 -0.68 15.10
CA TRP A 194 1.68 -1.74 14.15
C TRP A 194 2.71 -2.86 14.11
N VAL A 195 4.01 -2.55 14.13
CA VAL A 195 5.06 -3.58 14.21
C VAL A 195 4.95 -4.37 15.52
N LEU A 196 4.73 -3.72 16.65
CA LEU A 196 4.55 -4.38 17.95
C LEU A 196 3.30 -5.28 17.95
N GLU A 197 2.18 -4.82 17.41
CA GLU A 197 0.96 -5.63 17.33
C GLU A 197 1.17 -6.84 16.42
N ARG A 198 1.95 -6.72 15.33
CA ARG A 198 2.34 -7.89 14.52
C ARG A 198 3.17 -8.88 15.33
N LEU A 199 4.16 -8.41 16.10
CA LEU A 199 5.00 -9.25 16.92
C LEU A 199 4.20 -10.01 17.98
N LYS A 200 3.15 -9.42 18.55
CA LYS A 200 2.29 -10.03 19.57
C LYS A 200 1.72 -11.38 19.13
N HIS A 201 1.26 -11.49 17.88
CA HIS A 201 0.62 -12.69 17.33
C HIS A 201 1.59 -13.76 16.82
N ILE A 202 2.90 -13.51 16.94
CA ILE A 202 3.95 -14.45 16.51
C ILE A 202 4.40 -15.31 17.71
N THR A 203 4.69 -16.59 17.48
CA THR A 203 5.24 -17.49 18.51
C THR A 203 6.61 -17.00 18.98
N ARG A 204 6.96 -17.21 20.25
CA ARG A 204 8.21 -16.69 20.86
C ARG A 204 9.47 -16.98 20.01
N ASP A 205 9.65 -18.22 19.57
CA ASP A 205 10.83 -18.62 18.76
C ASP A 205 10.95 -17.84 17.45
N LYS A 206 9.80 -17.58 16.80
CA LYS A 206 9.76 -16.78 15.58
C LYS A 206 9.90 -15.30 15.91
N ARG A 207 9.31 -14.83 17.01
CA ARG A 207 9.36 -13.43 17.48
C ARG A 207 10.79 -12.96 17.64
N ILE A 208 11.68 -13.77 18.23
CA ILE A 208 13.11 -13.46 18.39
C ILE A 208 13.76 -13.18 17.03
N ARG A 209 13.55 -14.05 16.04
CA ARG A 209 14.09 -13.86 14.67
C ARG A 209 13.48 -12.65 13.97
N THR A 210 12.19 -12.41 14.17
CA THR A 210 11.49 -11.25 13.61
C THR A 210 11.99 -9.95 14.26
N ILE A 211 12.22 -9.93 15.57
CA ILE A 211 12.83 -8.80 16.29
C ILE A 211 14.23 -8.54 15.76
N PHE A 212 15.05 -9.59 15.61
CA PHE A 212 16.39 -9.46 15.04
C PHE A 212 16.33 -8.78 13.67
N SER A 213 15.45 -9.26 12.80
CA SER A 213 15.25 -8.68 11.47
C SER A 213 14.72 -7.25 11.53
N ALA A 214 13.77 -6.97 12.42
CA ALA A 214 13.11 -5.66 12.52
C ALA A 214 14.07 -4.58 13.02
N VAL A 215 14.94 -4.90 13.99
CA VAL A 215 15.83 -3.90 14.61
C VAL A 215 17.13 -3.75 13.84
N TRP A 216 17.81 -4.84 13.46
CA TRP A 216 19.19 -4.77 12.94
C TRP A 216 19.33 -5.04 11.44
N LEU A 217 18.45 -5.84 10.82
CA LEU A 217 18.55 -6.09 9.37
C LEU A 217 17.79 -5.08 8.53
N MET A 218 16.57 -4.74 8.97
CA MET A 218 15.66 -3.87 8.24
C MET A 218 15.54 -2.49 8.89
N GLU A 219 15.99 -2.35 10.15
CA GLU A 219 15.95 -1.09 10.90
C GLU A 219 14.55 -0.44 10.92
N LEU A 220 13.50 -1.25 11.04
CA LEU A 220 12.11 -0.78 10.99
C LEU A 220 11.71 0.01 12.24
N VAL A 221 12.19 -0.42 13.39
CA VAL A 221 11.85 0.14 14.70
C VAL A 221 13.12 0.27 15.55
N PRO A 222 13.23 1.31 16.39
CA PRO A 222 14.40 1.47 17.24
C PRO A 222 14.37 0.44 18.38
N GLU A 223 15.56 0.06 18.84
CA GLU A 223 15.74 -0.94 19.90
C GLU A 223 14.96 -0.61 21.18
N ARG A 224 14.93 0.68 21.57
CA ARG A 224 14.21 1.16 22.75
C ARG A 224 12.72 0.81 22.75
N VAL A 225 12.10 0.79 21.55
CA VAL A 225 10.66 0.47 21.41
C VAL A 225 10.45 -1.01 21.65
N ILE A 226 11.31 -1.87 21.10
CA ILE A 226 11.21 -3.31 21.37
C ILE A 226 11.54 -3.61 22.84
N TYR A 227 12.58 -3.00 23.41
CA TYR A 227 12.99 -3.23 24.79
C TYR A 227 11.87 -2.97 25.80
N ALA A 228 11.05 -1.95 25.56
CA ALA A 228 9.91 -1.62 26.43
C ALA A 228 8.81 -2.70 26.46
N HIS A 229 8.72 -3.55 25.44
CA HIS A 229 7.65 -4.55 25.29
C HIS A 229 8.14 -6.01 25.35
N TYR A 230 9.35 -6.29 24.87
CA TYR A 230 9.94 -7.62 24.72
C TYR A 230 11.43 -7.63 25.13
N PRO A 231 11.78 -7.28 26.39
CA PRO A 231 13.17 -7.13 26.81
C PRO A 231 13.96 -8.44 26.74
N GLU A 232 13.35 -9.58 27.12
CA GLU A 232 14.03 -10.89 27.08
C GLU A 232 14.27 -11.35 25.64
N GLU A 233 13.25 -11.29 24.78
CA GLU A 233 13.40 -11.69 23.38
C GLU A 233 14.36 -10.78 22.61
N LEU A 234 14.44 -9.50 22.97
CA LEU A 234 15.42 -8.58 22.38
C LEU A 234 16.86 -8.97 22.75
N GLU A 235 17.13 -9.30 24.02
CA GLU A 235 18.45 -9.75 24.45
C GLU A 235 18.84 -11.08 23.78
N GLU A 236 17.89 -12.01 23.62
CA GLU A 236 18.13 -13.23 22.84
C GLU A 236 18.38 -12.94 21.36
N ALA A 237 17.62 -12.02 20.77
CA ALA A 237 17.80 -11.60 19.37
C ALA A 237 19.16 -10.93 19.16
N ARG A 238 19.65 -10.14 20.13
CA ARG A 238 20.96 -9.48 20.08
C ARG A 238 22.11 -10.50 20.00
N ARG A 239 21.95 -11.70 20.56
CA ARG A 239 22.94 -12.80 20.43
C ARG A 239 23.02 -13.42 19.04
N LEU A 240 22.10 -13.08 18.14
CA LEU A 240 22.12 -13.50 16.74
C LEU A 240 22.88 -12.50 15.82
N CYS A 241 23.24 -11.32 16.34
CA CYS A 241 24.09 -10.34 15.67
C CYS A 241 25.54 -10.85 15.59
#